data_AF-A0A1F8NHN4-F1
#
_entry.id   AF-A0A1F8NHN4-F1
#
_cell.length_a   1.000
_cell.length_b   1.000
_cell.length_c   1.000
_cell.angle_alpha   90.00
_cell.angle_beta   90.00
_cell.angle_gamma   90.00
#
_symmetry.space_group_name_H-M   'P 1'
#
loop_
_entity.id
_entity.type
_entity.pdbx_description
1 polymer ?
#
loop_
_entity_poly.entity_id
_entity_poly.type
_entity_poly.pdbx_seq_one_letter_code
_entity_poly.pdbx_strand_id
1 'polypeptide(L)'
;MDVAGLATVYAAPPELVLHADDIRLCLRSAIQHGVELRPWLQRAAPADVAGALEACYREYPRPRGRAAIVEALAEMGGAEAATPLQFVVQSEDSPSIRASAAVALARGGRLREAVSPLLATLRSTNDPAALAALVAVADEVGLPSDVGPLPRPALALGIAQRRWRASRGQVLAQAGRAAVGGALALAAHGAGTPGYMALARPEVFATAQDFVTIPGWMISAAVTGLVVGALQGAALGLGVGLADAMWQGPKRRIWRRVAGALAGLVQPAYLIPFSLAGLLKPVAGPGVYVPVNILYGLILGALISLGLPRLGERPPWRSHIGKPLLSAAALAVATVPYVLLVYVDQAGISMLSRLLFAVILAFGVGMSQCHWRRIPTPPIAD
;
A
#
# COMPACT_ATOMS: atom_id res chain seq x y z
N MET A 1 -18.19 -5.53 -41.63
CA MET A 1 -19.59 -5.92 -41.43
C MET A 1 -20.27 -4.88 -40.55
N ASP A 2 -21.57 -4.69 -40.71
CA ASP A 2 -22.37 -3.92 -39.75
C ASP A 2 -22.64 -4.74 -38.48
N VAL A 3 -23.29 -4.12 -37.49
CA VAL A 3 -23.59 -4.78 -36.21
C VAL A 3 -24.59 -5.93 -36.40
N ALA A 4 -25.55 -5.80 -37.33
CA ALA A 4 -26.53 -6.85 -37.62
C ALA A 4 -25.87 -8.10 -38.22
N GLY A 5 -24.92 -7.92 -39.14
CA GLY A 5 -24.11 -9.02 -39.67
C GLY A 5 -23.29 -9.72 -38.59
N LEU A 6 -22.66 -8.96 -37.68
CA LEU A 6 -21.95 -9.54 -36.53
C LEU A 6 -22.90 -10.34 -35.63
N ALA A 7 -24.06 -9.80 -35.29
CA ALA A 7 -25.05 -10.49 -34.47
C ALA A 7 -25.51 -11.81 -35.13
N THR A 8 -25.64 -11.81 -36.46
CA THR A 8 -26.02 -13.01 -37.22
C THR A 8 -24.94 -14.09 -37.15
N VAL A 9 -23.66 -13.73 -37.34
CA VAL A 9 -22.55 -14.68 -37.19
C VAL A 9 -22.47 -15.15 -35.75
N TYR A 10 -22.59 -14.24 -34.77
CA TYR A 10 -22.58 -14.57 -33.35
C TYR A 10 -23.68 -15.57 -32.95
N ALA A 11 -24.88 -15.44 -33.52
CA ALA A 11 -26.00 -16.35 -33.28
C ALA A 11 -25.83 -17.72 -33.95
N ALA A 12 -24.89 -17.88 -34.89
CA ALA A 12 -24.59 -19.17 -35.48
C ALA A 12 -23.98 -20.13 -34.44
N PRO A 13 -24.17 -21.45 -34.59
CA PRO A 13 -23.72 -22.44 -33.60
C PRO A 13 -22.23 -22.27 -33.22
N PRO A 14 -21.86 -22.43 -31.95
CA PRO A 14 -20.48 -22.26 -31.48
C PRO A 14 -19.52 -23.27 -32.12
N GLU A 15 -20.03 -24.39 -32.64
CA GLU A 15 -19.26 -25.40 -33.37
C GLU A 15 -18.85 -24.94 -34.78
N LEU A 16 -19.42 -23.84 -35.30
CA LEU A 16 -19.01 -23.28 -36.57
C LEU A 16 -17.62 -22.68 -36.44
N VAL A 17 -16.64 -23.40 -36.98
CA VAL A 17 -15.24 -22.95 -37.12
C VAL A 17 -15.14 -22.03 -38.34
N LEU A 18 -14.74 -20.80 -38.10
CA LEU A 18 -14.47 -19.78 -39.08
C LEU A 18 -13.08 -19.97 -39.69
N HIS A 19 -12.97 -19.77 -41.00
CA HIS A 19 -11.68 -19.72 -41.69
C HIS A 19 -10.96 -18.39 -41.41
N ALA A 20 -9.66 -18.34 -41.71
CA ALA A 20 -8.78 -17.21 -41.41
C ALA A 20 -9.29 -15.84 -41.90
N ASP A 21 -9.84 -15.78 -43.12
CA ASP A 21 -10.37 -14.53 -43.67
C ASP A 21 -11.68 -14.10 -43.00
N ASP A 22 -12.54 -15.06 -42.68
CA ASP A 22 -13.83 -14.82 -42.02
C ASP A 22 -13.62 -14.34 -40.58
N ILE A 23 -12.71 -14.98 -39.83
CA ILE A 23 -12.39 -14.55 -38.47
C ILE A 23 -11.75 -13.17 -38.46
N ARG A 24 -10.89 -12.85 -39.43
CA ARG A 24 -10.32 -11.50 -39.58
C ARG A 24 -11.39 -10.45 -39.85
N LEU A 25 -12.34 -10.73 -40.74
CA LEU A 25 -13.45 -9.82 -41.02
C LEU A 25 -14.33 -9.60 -39.77
N CYS A 26 -14.62 -10.67 -39.03
CA CYS A 26 -15.40 -10.61 -37.79
C CYS A 26 -14.67 -9.79 -36.72
N LEU A 27 -13.41 -10.10 -36.43
CA LEU A 27 -12.60 -9.39 -35.43
C LEU A 27 -12.45 -7.91 -35.79
N ARG A 28 -12.12 -7.59 -37.04
CA ARG A 28 -12.03 -6.20 -37.51
C ARG A 28 -13.32 -5.43 -37.27
N SER A 29 -14.46 -6.05 -37.60
CA SER A 29 -15.78 -5.44 -37.42
C SER A 29 -16.11 -5.29 -35.93
N ALA A 30 -15.83 -6.30 -35.10
CA ALA A 30 -16.04 -6.25 -33.65
C ALA A 30 -15.22 -5.12 -33.00
N ILE A 31 -13.95 -4.98 -33.37
CA ILE A 31 -13.06 -3.89 -32.92
C ILE A 31 -13.59 -2.52 -33.38
N GLN A 32 -14.10 -2.43 -34.62
CA GLN A 32 -14.65 -1.20 -35.16
C GLN A 32 -15.89 -0.72 -34.39
N HIS A 33 -16.76 -1.65 -34.01
CA HIS A 33 -18.01 -1.37 -33.30
C HIS A 33 -17.89 -1.43 -31.77
N GLY A 34 -16.71 -1.76 -31.23
CA GLY A 34 -16.48 -1.86 -29.79
C GLY A 34 -17.21 -3.06 -29.14
N VAL A 35 -17.40 -4.13 -29.89
CA VAL A 35 -18.01 -5.39 -29.42
C VAL A 35 -16.94 -6.24 -28.74
N GLU A 36 -17.33 -7.04 -27.76
CA GLU A 36 -16.45 -7.97 -27.04
C GLU A 36 -15.77 -8.95 -28.01
N LEU A 37 -14.45 -9.13 -27.87
CA LEU A 37 -13.64 -9.99 -28.74
C LEU A 37 -13.66 -11.46 -28.33
N ARG A 38 -13.89 -11.73 -27.04
CA ARG A 38 -13.77 -13.06 -26.43
C ARG A 38 -14.57 -14.17 -27.13
N PRO A 39 -15.83 -13.94 -27.55
CA PRO A 39 -16.60 -14.99 -28.22
C PRO A 39 -16.03 -15.41 -29.56
N TRP A 40 -15.25 -14.54 -30.21
CA TRP A 40 -14.67 -14.79 -31.53
C TRP A 40 -13.37 -15.59 -31.43
N LEU A 41 -12.64 -15.45 -30.33
CA LEU A 41 -11.34 -16.11 -30.13
C LEU A 41 -11.44 -17.64 -30.14
N GLN A 42 -12.61 -18.19 -29.84
CA GLN A 42 -12.86 -19.64 -29.78
C GLN A 42 -13.35 -20.22 -31.11
N ARG A 43 -13.62 -19.37 -32.12
CA ARG A 43 -14.26 -19.79 -33.37
C ARG A 43 -13.30 -20.11 -34.49
N ALA A 44 -11.99 -20.07 -34.25
CA ALA A 44 -10.99 -20.42 -35.25
C ALA A 44 -9.78 -21.03 -34.58
N ALA A 45 -8.84 -21.58 -35.36
CA ALA A 45 -7.59 -22.07 -34.82
C ALA A 45 -6.81 -20.91 -34.16
N PRO A 46 -6.12 -21.13 -33.02
CA PRO A 46 -5.40 -20.07 -32.31
C PRO A 46 -4.40 -19.30 -33.18
N ALA A 47 -3.74 -19.98 -34.13
CA ALA A 47 -2.84 -19.36 -35.09
C ALA A 47 -3.57 -18.38 -36.03
N ASP A 48 -4.75 -18.74 -36.52
CA ASP A 48 -5.56 -17.88 -37.39
C ASP A 48 -6.09 -16.66 -36.64
N VAL A 49 -6.54 -16.85 -35.39
CA VAL A 49 -6.97 -15.76 -34.51
C VAL A 49 -5.81 -14.81 -34.23
N ALA A 50 -4.63 -15.34 -33.87
CA ALA A 50 -3.45 -14.53 -33.58
C ALA A 50 -3.01 -13.71 -34.81
N GLY A 51 -2.97 -14.34 -35.98
CA GLY A 51 -2.66 -13.66 -37.25
C GLY A 51 -3.69 -12.60 -37.62
N ALA A 52 -4.98 -12.89 -37.42
CA ALA A 52 -6.06 -11.93 -37.65
C ALA A 52 -5.98 -10.73 -36.70
N LEU A 53 -5.70 -10.95 -35.42
CA LEU A 53 -5.50 -9.90 -34.42
C LEU A 53 -4.28 -9.04 -34.75
N GLU A 54 -3.16 -9.64 -35.15
CA GLU A 54 -1.96 -8.89 -35.60
C GLU A 54 -2.27 -8.02 -36.82
N ALA A 55 -2.95 -8.57 -37.83
CA ALA A 55 -3.35 -7.81 -39.01
C ALA A 55 -4.27 -6.63 -38.63
N CYS A 56 -5.26 -6.88 -37.77
CA CYS A 56 -6.14 -5.83 -37.25
C CYS A 56 -5.32 -4.76 -36.49
N TYR A 57 -4.34 -5.16 -35.69
CA TYR A 57 -3.52 -4.24 -34.91
C TYR A 57 -2.74 -3.27 -35.82
N ARG A 58 -2.15 -3.78 -36.90
CA ARG A 58 -1.38 -2.97 -37.87
C ARG A 58 -2.26 -1.98 -38.63
N GLU A 59 -3.51 -2.36 -38.93
CA GLU A 59 -4.45 -1.52 -39.67
C GLU A 59 -5.17 -0.49 -38.80
N TYR A 60 -5.34 -0.76 -37.50
CA TYR A 60 -6.26 0.00 -36.66
C TYR A 60 -5.57 1.16 -35.91
N PRO A 61 -5.88 2.44 -36.22
CA PRO A 61 -5.15 3.57 -35.65
C PRO A 61 -5.59 3.91 -34.21
N ARG A 62 -6.80 3.52 -33.80
CA ARG A 62 -7.38 4.02 -32.54
C ARG A 62 -6.81 3.26 -31.33
N PRO A 63 -6.30 3.96 -30.30
CA PRO A 63 -5.72 3.32 -29.11
C PRO A 63 -6.66 2.34 -28.39
N ARG A 64 -7.96 2.62 -28.31
CA ARG A 64 -8.93 1.72 -27.67
C ARG A 64 -9.03 0.35 -28.35
N GLY A 65 -9.06 0.33 -29.69
CA GLY A 65 -9.09 -0.93 -30.42
C GLY A 65 -7.79 -1.71 -30.30
N ARG A 66 -6.64 -1.01 -30.39
CA ARG A 66 -5.32 -1.61 -30.17
C ARG A 66 -5.18 -2.21 -28.77
N ALA A 67 -5.71 -1.55 -27.73
CA ALA A 67 -5.73 -2.08 -26.38
C ALA A 67 -6.58 -3.38 -26.27
N ALA A 68 -7.79 -3.39 -26.85
CA ALA A 68 -8.64 -4.57 -26.87
C ALA A 68 -7.99 -5.76 -27.60
N ILE A 69 -7.26 -5.50 -28.69
CA ILE A 69 -6.50 -6.52 -29.41
C ILE A 69 -5.39 -7.12 -28.52
N VAL A 70 -4.63 -6.27 -27.82
CA VAL A 70 -3.57 -6.72 -26.90
C VAL A 70 -4.13 -7.51 -25.74
N GLU A 71 -5.29 -7.11 -25.21
CA GLU A 71 -6.02 -7.86 -24.18
C GLU A 71 -6.43 -9.24 -24.69
N ALA A 72 -7.03 -9.33 -25.89
CA ALA A 72 -7.38 -10.61 -26.51
C ALA A 72 -6.16 -11.52 -26.74
N LEU A 73 -5.05 -10.97 -27.25
CA LEU A 73 -3.79 -11.72 -27.39
C LEU A 73 -3.25 -12.21 -26.05
N ALA A 74 -3.36 -11.40 -24.99
CA ALA A 74 -2.95 -11.77 -23.64
C ALA A 74 -3.82 -12.88 -23.04
N GLU A 75 -5.13 -12.88 -23.32
CA GLU A 75 -6.06 -13.92 -22.89
C GLU A 75 -5.81 -15.26 -23.60
N MET A 76 -5.50 -15.22 -24.90
CA MET A 76 -5.14 -16.43 -25.66
C MET A 76 -3.91 -17.12 -25.07
N GLY A 77 -2.89 -16.33 -24.70
CA GLY A 77 -1.62 -16.86 -24.25
C GLY A 77 -0.94 -17.76 -25.30
N GLY A 78 -0.05 -18.63 -24.86
CA GLY A 78 0.59 -19.62 -25.73
C GLY A 78 1.68 -19.06 -26.66
N ALA A 79 2.17 -19.93 -27.55
CA ALA A 79 3.23 -19.59 -28.49
C ALA A 79 2.72 -18.73 -29.65
N GLU A 80 1.44 -18.88 -29.98
CA GLU A 80 0.73 -18.23 -31.09
C GLU A 80 0.59 -16.73 -30.86
N ALA A 81 0.32 -16.30 -29.62
CA ALA A 81 0.23 -14.89 -29.27
C ALA A 81 1.61 -14.22 -29.10
N ALA A 82 2.70 -14.99 -28.98
CA ALA A 82 4.01 -14.45 -28.65
C ALA A 82 4.54 -13.49 -29.74
N THR A 83 4.45 -13.89 -31.00
CA THR A 83 4.94 -13.08 -32.13
C THR A 83 4.15 -11.77 -32.29
N PRO A 84 2.79 -11.77 -32.31
CA PRO A 84 2.00 -10.53 -32.29
C PRO A 84 2.33 -9.63 -31.09
N LEU A 85 2.43 -10.18 -29.87
CA LEU A 85 2.76 -9.39 -28.68
C LEU A 85 4.16 -8.80 -28.76
N GLN A 86 5.15 -9.53 -29.29
CA GLN A 86 6.50 -9.03 -29.50
C GLN A 86 6.51 -7.85 -30.49
N PHE A 87 5.74 -7.94 -31.58
CA PHE A 87 5.58 -6.84 -32.52
C PHE A 87 5.02 -5.59 -31.83
N VAL A 88 4.00 -5.73 -30.98
CA VAL A 88 3.44 -4.62 -30.20
C VAL A 88 4.49 -4.00 -29.27
N VAL A 89 5.26 -4.83 -28.56
CA VAL A 89 6.33 -4.35 -27.66
C VAL A 89 7.36 -3.47 -28.38
N GLN A 90 7.65 -3.77 -29.65
CA GLN A 90 8.64 -3.07 -30.45
C GLN A 90 8.12 -1.77 -31.11
N SER A 91 6.83 -1.72 -31.47
CA SER A 91 6.28 -0.71 -32.36
C SER A 91 5.26 0.24 -31.71
N GLU A 92 4.74 -0.05 -30.52
CA GLU A 92 3.61 0.69 -29.95
C GLU A 92 4.04 1.95 -29.19
N ASP A 93 3.71 3.14 -29.64
CA ASP A 93 4.04 4.39 -28.93
C ASP A 93 3.26 4.61 -27.61
N SER A 94 2.10 3.98 -27.44
CA SER A 94 1.31 4.10 -26.21
C SER A 94 1.97 3.36 -25.04
N PRO A 95 2.37 4.05 -23.96
CA PRO A 95 3.01 3.42 -22.81
C PRO A 95 2.15 2.31 -22.19
N SER A 96 0.83 2.51 -22.14
CA SER A 96 -0.11 1.56 -21.53
C SER A 96 -0.29 0.28 -22.35
N ILE A 97 -0.35 0.40 -23.67
CA ILE A 97 -0.55 -0.75 -24.57
C ILE A 97 0.76 -1.54 -24.68
N ARG A 98 1.90 -0.85 -24.86
CA ARG A 98 3.22 -1.47 -24.85
C ARG A 98 3.51 -2.21 -23.54
N ALA A 99 3.16 -1.62 -22.40
CA ALA A 99 3.30 -2.25 -21.09
C ALA A 99 2.44 -3.52 -20.96
N SER A 100 1.18 -3.46 -21.39
CA SER A 100 0.27 -4.60 -21.33
C SER A 100 0.78 -5.76 -22.19
N ALA A 101 1.25 -5.47 -23.41
CA ALA A 101 1.82 -6.47 -24.29
C ALA A 101 3.12 -7.07 -23.73
N ALA A 102 4.00 -6.24 -23.17
CA ALA A 102 5.26 -6.71 -22.57
C ALA A 102 5.00 -7.61 -21.35
N VAL A 103 4.05 -7.25 -20.49
CA VAL A 103 3.66 -8.08 -19.33
C VAL A 103 3.03 -9.39 -19.78
N ALA A 104 2.13 -9.36 -20.76
CA ALA A 104 1.51 -10.57 -21.32
C ALA A 104 2.55 -11.53 -21.90
N LEU A 105 3.46 -11.01 -22.73
CA LEU A 105 4.56 -11.78 -23.31
C LEU A 105 5.48 -12.38 -22.23
N ALA A 106 5.80 -11.60 -21.19
CA ALA A 106 6.61 -12.06 -20.06
C ALA A 106 5.92 -13.18 -19.25
N ARG A 107 4.62 -13.04 -18.98
CA ARG A 107 3.81 -14.08 -18.30
C ARG A 107 3.68 -15.36 -19.13
N GLY A 108 3.66 -15.23 -20.46
CA GLY A 108 3.73 -16.36 -21.40
C GLY A 108 5.09 -17.06 -21.47
N GLY A 109 6.02 -16.77 -20.56
CA GLY A 109 7.35 -17.41 -20.50
C GLY A 109 8.40 -16.80 -21.43
N ARG A 110 8.05 -15.75 -22.19
CA ARG A 110 8.95 -15.08 -23.14
C ARG A 110 9.56 -13.79 -22.54
N LEU A 111 9.96 -13.85 -21.26
CA LEU A 111 10.44 -12.69 -20.49
C LEU A 111 11.62 -11.95 -21.15
N ARG A 112 12.58 -12.68 -21.72
CA ARG A 112 13.72 -12.05 -22.41
C ARG A 112 13.29 -11.28 -23.67
N GLU A 113 12.28 -11.76 -24.38
CA GLU A 113 11.76 -11.14 -25.60
C GLU A 113 10.88 -9.93 -25.29
N ALA A 114 10.26 -9.90 -24.11
CA ALA A 114 9.60 -8.70 -23.60
C ALA A 114 10.61 -7.62 -23.18
N VAL A 115 11.71 -7.98 -22.52
CA VAL A 115 12.64 -7.03 -21.92
C VAL A 115 13.68 -6.49 -22.90
N SER A 116 14.23 -7.33 -23.77
CA SER A 116 15.34 -6.95 -24.66
C SER A 116 15.02 -5.78 -25.59
N PRO A 117 13.86 -5.76 -26.28
CA PRO A 117 13.51 -4.65 -27.15
C PRO A 117 13.32 -3.34 -26.38
N LEU A 118 12.69 -3.39 -25.19
CA LEU A 118 12.48 -2.21 -24.36
C LEU A 118 13.81 -1.57 -23.94
N LEU A 119 14.80 -2.38 -23.58
CA LEU A 119 16.14 -1.87 -23.24
C LEU A 119 16.89 -1.34 -24.44
N ALA A 120 16.74 -1.96 -25.62
CA ALA A 120 17.31 -1.45 -26.85
C ALA A 120 16.74 -0.06 -27.17
N THR A 121 15.42 0.10 -27.11
CA THR A 121 14.74 1.39 -27.33
C THR A 121 15.16 2.44 -26.30
N LEU A 122 15.29 2.07 -25.02
CA LEU A 122 15.77 2.99 -23.98
C LEU A 122 17.20 3.47 -24.22
N ARG A 123 18.08 2.60 -24.73
CA ARG A 123 19.48 2.97 -25.03
C ARG A 123 19.59 3.85 -26.26
N SER A 124 18.71 3.69 -27.24
CA SER A 124 18.76 4.47 -28.49
C SER A 124 18.06 5.81 -28.40
N THR A 125 16.89 5.86 -27.76
CA THR A 125 15.97 7.02 -27.83
C THR A 125 15.53 7.56 -26.47
N ASN A 126 15.85 6.87 -25.37
CA ASN A 126 15.36 7.19 -24.03
C ASN A 126 13.82 7.30 -23.96
N ASP A 127 13.11 6.45 -24.72
CA ASP A 127 11.66 6.49 -24.88
C ASP A 127 10.91 6.23 -23.54
N PRO A 128 10.07 7.17 -23.06
CA PRO A 128 9.29 7.00 -21.85
C PRO A 128 8.28 5.84 -21.92
N ALA A 129 7.75 5.50 -23.10
CA ALA A 129 6.85 4.36 -23.26
C ALA A 129 7.58 3.04 -23.02
N ALA A 130 8.83 2.93 -23.49
CA ALA A 130 9.68 1.79 -23.23
C ALA A 130 10.00 1.65 -21.72
N LEU A 131 10.28 2.77 -21.04
CA LEU A 131 10.54 2.78 -19.60
C LEU A 131 9.30 2.32 -18.81
N ALA A 132 8.13 2.84 -19.16
CA ALA A 132 6.88 2.47 -18.50
C ALA A 132 6.56 0.98 -18.67
N ALA A 133 6.78 0.43 -19.86
CA ALA A 133 6.63 -1.00 -20.12
C ALA A 133 7.64 -1.85 -19.32
N LEU A 134 8.90 -1.43 -19.27
CA LEU A 134 9.93 -2.11 -18.49
C LEU A 134 9.61 -2.09 -16.99
N VAL A 135 9.11 -0.96 -16.48
CA VAL A 135 8.61 -0.80 -15.11
C VAL A 135 7.48 -1.79 -14.82
N ALA A 136 6.51 -1.93 -15.73
CA ALA A 136 5.40 -2.86 -15.55
C ALA A 136 5.87 -4.32 -15.49
N VAL A 137 6.76 -4.74 -16.41
CA VAL A 137 7.34 -6.09 -16.41
C VAL A 137 8.14 -6.34 -15.13
N ALA A 138 9.00 -5.40 -14.74
CA ALA A 138 9.81 -5.52 -13.53
C ALA A 138 8.97 -5.61 -12.25
N ASP A 139 7.84 -4.89 -12.20
CA ASP A 139 6.95 -4.86 -11.05
C ASP A 139 6.10 -6.14 -10.93
N GLU A 140 5.63 -6.68 -12.05
CA GLU A 140 4.69 -7.81 -12.06
C GLU A 140 5.32 -9.18 -12.20
N VAL A 141 6.33 -9.30 -13.06
CA VAL A 141 6.97 -10.60 -13.40
C VAL A 141 8.40 -10.66 -12.83
N GLY A 142 9.03 -9.50 -12.67
CA GLY A 142 10.45 -9.41 -12.34
C GLY A 142 11.31 -9.37 -13.61
N LEU A 143 12.55 -8.92 -13.45
CA LEU A 143 13.53 -8.88 -14.54
C LEU A 143 14.38 -10.15 -14.53
N PRO A 144 14.85 -10.60 -15.71
CA PRO A 144 15.87 -11.66 -15.78
C PRO A 144 17.11 -11.30 -14.94
N SER A 145 17.82 -12.33 -14.44
CA SER A 145 19.04 -12.12 -13.65
C SER A 145 20.23 -11.63 -14.49
N ASP A 146 20.18 -11.87 -15.80
CA ASP A 146 21.24 -11.60 -16.79
C ASP A 146 20.96 -10.36 -17.65
N VAL A 147 20.08 -9.47 -17.19
CA VAL A 147 19.84 -8.21 -17.90
C VAL A 147 21.07 -7.32 -17.77
N GLY A 148 21.60 -6.86 -18.90
CA GLY A 148 22.74 -5.94 -18.95
C GLY A 148 22.51 -4.61 -18.24
N PRO A 149 23.21 -3.51 -18.60
CA PRO A 149 23.05 -2.25 -17.88
C PRO A 149 21.59 -1.78 -17.87
N LEU A 150 21.06 -1.54 -16.66
CA LEU A 150 19.70 -1.12 -16.36
C LEU A 150 19.70 0.33 -15.85
N PRO A 151 18.70 1.16 -16.22
CA PRO A 151 18.49 2.47 -15.62
C PRO A 151 17.85 2.33 -14.22
N ARG A 152 18.60 1.74 -13.28
CA ARG A 152 18.14 1.39 -11.92
C ARG A 152 17.37 2.49 -11.18
N PRO A 153 17.80 3.77 -11.15
CA PRO A 153 17.06 4.80 -10.42
C PRO A 153 15.72 5.13 -11.08
N ALA A 154 15.68 5.27 -12.41
CA ALA A 154 14.44 5.56 -13.14
C ALA A 154 13.44 4.39 -13.04
N LEU A 155 13.95 3.16 -13.13
CA LEU A 155 13.16 1.94 -12.95
C LEU A 155 12.59 1.87 -11.52
N ALA A 156 13.42 2.07 -10.49
CA ALA A 156 12.98 2.05 -9.10
C ALA A 156 11.93 3.14 -8.81
N LEU A 157 12.15 4.36 -9.32
CA LEU A 157 11.20 5.46 -9.20
C LEU A 157 9.88 5.16 -9.92
N GLY A 158 9.95 4.60 -11.14
CA GLY A 158 8.77 4.20 -11.90
C GLY A 158 7.94 3.13 -11.18
N ILE A 159 8.59 2.11 -10.62
CA ILE A 159 7.93 1.07 -9.81
C ILE A 159 7.27 1.71 -8.58
N ALA A 160 7.99 2.58 -7.87
CA ALA A 160 7.45 3.27 -6.70
C ALA A 160 6.23 4.15 -7.05
N GLN A 161 6.32 4.93 -8.13
CA GLN A 161 5.23 5.78 -8.59
C GLN A 161 4.00 4.97 -9.00
N ARG A 162 4.21 3.84 -9.69
CA ARG A 162 3.15 2.91 -10.09
C ARG A 162 2.44 2.33 -8.86
N ARG A 163 3.20 1.76 -7.92
CA ARG A 163 2.68 1.18 -6.67
C ARG A 163 1.96 2.23 -5.81
N TRP A 164 2.47 3.45 -5.75
CA TRP A 164 1.84 4.56 -5.05
C TRP A 164 0.49 4.91 -5.67
N ARG A 165 0.42 5.11 -6.99
CA ARG A 165 -0.84 5.43 -7.68
C ARG A 165 -1.90 4.35 -7.46
N ALA A 166 -1.50 3.08 -7.52
CA ALA A 166 -2.39 1.94 -7.29
C ALA A 166 -2.91 1.89 -5.84
N SER A 167 -2.11 2.30 -4.86
CA SER A 167 -2.39 2.07 -3.44
C SER A 167 -2.72 3.33 -2.63
N ARG A 168 -2.57 4.54 -3.19
CA ARG A 168 -2.67 5.82 -2.46
C ARG A 168 -3.95 5.97 -1.65
N GLY A 169 -5.09 5.55 -2.21
CA GLY A 169 -6.38 5.64 -1.53
C GLY A 169 -6.42 4.75 -0.29
N GLN A 170 -5.89 3.54 -0.39
CA GLN A 170 -5.82 2.61 0.74
C GLN A 170 -4.83 3.08 1.80
N VAL A 171 -3.67 3.61 1.38
CA VAL A 171 -2.64 4.13 2.30
C VAL A 171 -3.17 5.32 3.08
N LEU A 172 -3.79 6.29 2.40
CA LEU A 172 -4.39 7.46 3.05
C LEU A 172 -5.56 7.06 3.96
N ALA A 173 -6.38 6.09 3.56
CA ALA A 173 -7.46 5.58 4.42
C ALA A 173 -6.92 4.88 5.69
N GLN A 174 -5.84 4.10 5.57
CA GLN A 174 -5.18 3.47 6.71
C GLN A 174 -4.54 4.50 7.63
N ALA A 175 -3.87 5.51 7.08
CA ALA A 175 -3.32 6.65 7.82
C ALA A 175 -4.41 7.42 8.56
N GLY A 176 -5.53 7.75 7.89
CA GLY A 176 -6.66 8.44 8.50
C GLY A 176 -7.31 7.66 9.64
N ARG A 177 -7.56 6.35 9.45
CA ARG A 177 -8.06 5.49 10.54
C ARG A 177 -7.09 5.43 11.71
N ALA A 178 -5.80 5.23 11.44
CA ALA A 178 -4.77 5.15 12.47
C ALA A 178 -4.65 6.48 13.24
N ALA A 179 -4.79 7.61 12.54
CA ALA A 179 -4.84 8.93 13.16
C ALA A 179 -6.03 9.05 14.12
N VAL A 180 -7.24 8.69 13.69
CA VAL A 180 -8.42 8.70 14.59
C VAL A 180 -8.21 7.78 15.79
N GLY A 181 -7.68 6.57 15.57
CA GLY A 181 -7.36 5.62 16.64
C GLY A 181 -6.37 6.18 17.66
N GLY A 182 -5.26 6.73 17.19
CA GLY A 182 -4.25 7.35 18.04
C GLY A 182 -4.78 8.58 18.77
N ALA A 183 -5.57 9.41 18.09
CA ALA A 183 -6.19 10.61 18.65
C ALA A 183 -7.12 10.27 19.82
N LEU A 184 -8.06 9.34 19.62
CA LEU A 184 -8.99 8.92 20.66
C LEU A 184 -8.27 8.23 21.82
N ALA A 185 -7.28 7.38 21.52
CA ALA A 185 -6.48 6.70 22.51
C ALA A 185 -5.73 7.68 23.42
N LEU A 186 -4.99 8.64 22.84
CA LEU A 186 -4.22 9.58 23.63
C LEU A 186 -5.08 10.68 24.25
N ALA A 187 -6.23 11.02 23.66
CA ALA A 187 -7.21 11.89 24.32
C ALA A 187 -7.76 11.22 25.59
N ALA A 188 -8.12 9.94 25.53
CA ALA A 188 -8.57 9.18 26.69
C ALA A 188 -7.48 9.04 27.75
N HIS A 189 -6.25 8.74 27.33
CA HIS A 189 -5.09 8.72 28.24
C HIS A 189 -4.88 10.08 28.91
N GLY A 190 -4.89 11.17 28.14
CA GLY A 190 -4.76 12.53 28.62
C GLY A 190 -5.86 12.92 29.61
N ALA A 191 -7.12 12.61 29.31
CA ALA A 191 -8.24 12.84 30.23
C ALA A 191 -8.09 12.07 31.55
N GLY A 192 -7.44 10.91 31.53
CA GLY A 192 -7.12 10.12 32.73
C GLY A 192 -6.01 10.71 33.61
N THR A 193 -5.29 11.74 33.16
CA THR A 193 -4.13 12.32 33.85
C THR A 193 -4.34 12.67 35.30
N PRO A 194 -5.39 13.42 35.65
CA PRO A 194 -5.60 13.79 37.03
C PRO A 194 -5.83 12.57 37.93
N GLY A 195 -6.52 11.53 37.41
CA GLY A 195 -6.81 10.31 38.17
C GLY A 195 -5.56 9.51 38.52
N TYR A 196 -4.68 9.23 37.55
CA TYR A 196 -3.44 8.52 37.86
C TYR A 196 -2.45 9.40 38.66
N MET A 197 -2.52 10.72 38.53
CA MET A 197 -1.73 11.62 39.38
C MET A 197 -2.22 11.59 40.83
N ALA A 198 -3.53 11.58 41.06
CA ALA A 198 -4.10 11.46 42.41
C ALA A 198 -3.70 10.14 43.08
N LEU A 199 -3.64 9.05 42.32
CA LEU A 199 -3.21 7.73 42.81
C LEU A 199 -1.70 7.67 43.09
N ALA A 200 -0.88 8.26 42.22
CA ALA A 200 0.58 8.11 42.30
C ALA A 200 1.28 9.22 43.11
N ARG A 201 0.70 10.43 43.15
CA ARG A 201 1.23 11.62 43.84
C ARG A 201 0.09 12.50 44.38
N PRO A 202 -0.60 12.07 45.45
CA PRO A 202 -1.74 12.81 46.00
C PRO A 202 -1.37 14.25 46.40
N GLU A 203 -0.16 14.47 46.93
CA GLU A 203 0.29 15.81 47.33
C GLU A 203 0.46 16.77 46.14
N VAL A 204 1.11 16.31 45.06
CA VAL A 204 1.27 17.12 43.85
C VAL A 204 -0.06 17.35 43.16
N PHE A 205 -0.96 16.36 43.20
CA PHE A 205 -2.32 16.52 42.72
C PHE A 205 -3.06 17.60 43.50
N ALA A 206 -3.00 17.59 44.83
CA ALA A 206 -3.61 18.63 45.68
C ALA A 206 -3.07 20.02 45.34
N THR A 207 -1.74 20.18 45.24
CA THR A 207 -1.13 21.46 44.83
C THR A 207 -1.55 21.89 43.42
N ALA A 208 -1.69 20.97 42.47
CA ALA A 208 -2.12 21.30 41.12
C ALA A 208 -3.56 21.83 41.07
N GLN A 209 -4.43 21.38 41.98
CA GLN A 209 -5.82 21.84 42.08
C GLN A 209 -5.96 23.30 42.51
N ASP A 210 -4.93 23.87 43.15
CA ASP A 210 -4.89 25.29 43.50
C ASP A 210 -4.76 26.19 42.25
N PHE A 211 -4.25 25.64 41.13
CA PHE A 211 -4.00 26.39 39.90
C PHE A 211 -4.94 26.02 38.75
N VAL A 212 -5.36 24.75 38.66
CA VAL A 212 -6.16 24.24 37.54
C VAL A 212 -7.26 23.32 38.06
N THR A 213 -8.50 23.60 37.64
CA THR A 213 -9.63 22.72 37.97
C THR A 213 -9.46 21.34 37.31
N ILE A 214 -9.96 20.28 37.95
CA ILE A 214 -9.91 18.92 37.36
C ILE A 214 -10.46 18.90 35.93
N PRO A 215 -11.65 19.48 35.63
CA PRO A 215 -12.16 19.51 34.25
C PRO A 215 -11.22 20.25 33.28
N GLY A 216 -10.64 21.38 33.70
CA GLY A 216 -9.69 22.13 32.88
C GLY A 216 -8.44 21.31 32.53
N TRP A 217 -7.88 20.60 33.51
CA TRP A 217 -6.75 19.71 33.29
C TRP A 217 -7.11 18.54 32.37
N MET A 218 -8.24 17.87 32.62
CA MET A 218 -8.71 16.76 31.77
C MET A 218 -8.87 17.19 30.31
N ILE A 219 -9.52 18.33 30.07
CA ILE A 219 -9.75 18.87 28.71
C ILE A 219 -8.42 19.24 28.05
N SER A 220 -7.55 19.99 28.73
CA SER A 220 -6.27 20.41 28.16
C SER A 220 -5.38 19.21 27.81
N ALA A 221 -5.31 18.20 28.69
CA ALA A 221 -4.55 16.99 28.46
C ALA A 221 -5.16 16.13 27.35
N ALA A 222 -6.49 16.04 27.29
CA ALA A 222 -7.19 15.33 26.22
C ALA A 222 -6.97 15.99 24.85
N VAL A 223 -7.02 17.32 24.75
CA VAL A 223 -6.76 18.05 23.50
C VAL A 223 -5.32 17.85 23.04
N THR A 224 -4.35 17.95 23.96
CA THR A 224 -2.94 17.69 23.66
C THR A 224 -2.75 16.25 23.17
N GLY A 225 -3.33 15.30 23.91
CA GLY A 225 -3.33 13.88 23.56
C GLY A 225 -3.94 13.63 22.18
N LEU A 226 -5.06 14.27 21.87
CA LEU A 226 -5.74 14.17 20.58
C LEU A 226 -4.80 14.53 19.43
N VAL A 227 -4.11 15.68 19.53
CA VAL A 227 -3.19 16.15 18.48
C VAL A 227 -1.99 15.23 18.32
N VAL A 228 -1.29 14.92 19.42
CA VAL A 228 -0.10 14.05 19.40
C VAL A 228 -0.46 12.64 18.92
N GLY A 229 -1.61 12.14 19.37
CA GLY A 229 -2.13 10.83 19.02
C GLY A 229 -2.51 10.74 17.55
N ALA A 230 -3.15 11.78 17.01
CA ALA A 230 -3.47 11.88 15.59
C ALA A 230 -2.21 11.82 14.73
N LEU A 231 -1.18 12.62 15.08
CA LEU A 231 0.08 12.65 14.35
C LEU A 231 0.82 11.31 14.41
N GLN A 232 0.92 10.72 15.61
CA GLN A 232 1.58 9.43 15.82
C GLN A 232 0.85 8.30 15.06
N GLY A 233 -0.48 8.29 15.13
CA GLY A 233 -1.33 7.35 14.40
C GLY A 233 -1.21 7.52 12.89
N ALA A 234 -1.30 8.75 12.38
CA ALA A 234 -1.14 9.05 10.96
C ALA A 234 0.21 8.58 10.42
N ALA A 235 1.31 8.90 11.12
CA ALA A 235 2.65 8.50 10.74
C ALA A 235 2.80 6.98 10.69
N LEU A 236 2.27 6.27 11.69
CA LEU A 236 2.27 4.80 11.72
C LEU A 236 1.46 4.20 10.56
N GLY A 237 0.25 4.69 10.34
CA GLY A 237 -0.61 4.20 9.25
C GLY A 237 -0.03 4.48 7.88
N LEU A 238 0.55 5.67 7.66
CA LEU A 238 1.22 6.06 6.42
C LEU A 238 2.50 5.26 6.20
N GLY A 239 3.39 5.17 7.20
CA GLY A 239 4.66 4.44 7.08
C GLY A 239 4.43 2.94 6.81
N VAL A 240 3.56 2.30 7.57
CA VAL A 240 3.23 0.88 7.37
C VAL A 240 2.48 0.65 6.06
N GLY A 241 1.54 1.52 5.70
CA GLY A 241 0.81 1.43 4.43
C GLY A 241 1.72 1.61 3.22
N LEU A 242 2.67 2.56 3.27
CA LEU A 242 3.70 2.72 2.25
C LEU A 242 4.60 1.48 2.16
N ALA A 243 5.03 0.92 3.29
CA ALA A 243 5.85 -0.29 3.31
C ALA A 243 5.13 -1.49 2.66
N ASP A 244 3.83 -1.63 2.89
CA ASP A 244 3.01 -2.67 2.25
C ASP A 244 2.82 -2.43 0.76
N ALA A 245 2.60 -1.18 0.35
CA ALA A 245 2.42 -0.82 -1.05
C ALA A 245 3.73 -1.01 -1.85
N MET A 246 4.88 -0.71 -1.24
CA MET A 246 6.17 -0.65 -1.93
C MET A 246 6.95 -1.96 -1.90
N TRP A 247 6.69 -2.88 -0.97
CA TRP A 247 7.43 -4.14 -0.88
C TRP A 247 6.51 -5.35 -0.77
N GLN A 248 6.87 -6.41 -1.51
CA GLN A 248 6.17 -7.69 -1.50
C GLN A 248 7.07 -8.79 -0.88
N GLY A 249 6.47 -9.95 -0.59
CA GLY A 249 7.19 -11.12 -0.08
C GLY A 249 7.86 -10.90 1.30
N PRO A 250 9.05 -11.50 1.55
CA PRO A 250 9.70 -11.46 2.86
C PRO A 250 10.22 -10.07 3.22
N LYS A 251 10.68 -9.29 2.24
CA LYS A 251 11.21 -7.93 2.44
C LYS A 251 10.16 -6.98 3.03
N ARG A 252 8.87 -7.20 2.72
CA ARG A 252 7.75 -6.43 3.28
C ARG A 252 7.77 -6.38 4.80
N ARG A 253 8.02 -7.52 5.47
CA ARG A 253 8.01 -7.58 6.95
C ARG A 253 9.11 -6.70 7.56
N ILE A 254 10.28 -6.68 6.94
CA ILE A 254 11.41 -5.86 7.38
C ILE A 254 11.08 -4.38 7.19
N TRP A 255 10.65 -3.99 5.99
CA TRP A 255 10.33 -2.60 5.68
C TRP A 255 9.15 -2.05 6.47
N ARG A 256 8.16 -2.89 6.82
CA ARG A 256 7.09 -2.50 7.76
C ARG A 256 7.64 -2.11 9.13
N ARG A 257 8.58 -2.89 9.67
CA ARG A 257 9.20 -2.61 10.98
C ARG A 257 10.05 -1.35 10.92
N VAL A 258 10.82 -1.18 9.85
CA VAL A 258 11.64 0.02 9.64
C VAL A 258 10.76 1.27 9.53
N ALA A 259 9.74 1.24 8.66
CA ALA A 259 8.83 2.37 8.51
C ALA A 259 8.01 2.65 9.77
N GLY A 260 7.58 1.58 10.47
CA GLY A 260 6.96 1.69 11.79
C GLY A 260 7.88 2.36 12.80
N ALA A 261 9.13 1.91 12.90
CA ALA A 261 10.13 2.49 13.80
C ALA A 261 10.34 3.98 13.52
N LEU A 262 10.55 4.36 12.25
CA LEU A 262 10.69 5.76 11.85
C LEU A 262 9.45 6.59 12.20
N ALA A 263 8.24 6.05 12.02
CA ALA A 263 7.00 6.71 12.43
C ALA A 263 6.88 6.88 13.95
N GLY A 264 7.54 6.02 14.73
CA GLY A 264 7.65 6.15 16.18
C GLY A 264 8.48 7.36 16.64
N LEU A 265 9.24 8.00 15.75
CA LEU A 265 9.98 9.23 16.05
C LEU A 265 9.08 10.46 16.24
N VAL A 266 7.79 10.38 15.91
CA VAL A 266 6.83 11.47 16.19
C VAL A 266 6.76 11.76 17.69
N GLN A 267 6.78 10.73 18.54
CA GLN A 267 6.78 10.92 19.99
C GLN A 267 7.99 11.70 20.53
N PRO A 268 9.26 11.30 20.27
CA PRO A 268 10.41 12.08 20.71
C PRO A 268 10.49 13.46 20.03
N ALA A 269 10.04 13.59 18.78
CA ALA A 269 9.96 14.90 18.11
C ALA A 269 9.01 15.88 18.83
N TYR A 270 7.99 15.36 19.51
CA TYR A 270 7.14 16.16 20.40
C TYR A 270 7.78 16.39 21.78
N LEU A 271 8.32 15.35 22.43
CA LEU A 271 8.78 15.44 23.82
C LEU A 271 10.09 16.22 24.01
N ILE A 272 11.04 16.08 23.08
CA ILE A 272 12.37 16.68 23.21
C ILE A 272 12.31 18.22 23.18
N PRO A 273 11.61 18.89 22.24
CA PRO A 273 11.52 20.35 22.23
C PRO A 273 10.89 20.92 23.50
N PHE A 274 9.84 20.29 24.03
CA PHE A 274 9.22 20.72 25.29
C PHE A 274 10.19 20.56 26.47
N SER A 275 11.03 19.53 26.46
CA SER A 275 12.05 19.37 27.49
C SER A 275 13.15 20.42 27.39
N LEU A 276 13.64 20.70 26.17
CA LEU A 276 14.65 21.73 25.92
C LEU A 276 14.13 23.14 26.24
N ALA A 277 12.83 23.38 26.04
CA ALA A 277 12.16 24.62 26.42
C ALA A 277 11.88 24.74 27.94
N GLY A 278 12.25 23.73 28.75
CA GLY A 278 12.02 23.72 30.19
C GLY A 278 10.57 23.47 30.61
N LEU A 279 9.67 23.19 29.66
CA LEU A 279 8.27 22.85 29.89
C LEU A 279 8.09 21.42 30.41
N LEU A 280 9.04 20.54 30.09
CA LEU A 280 9.17 19.20 30.68
C LEU A 280 10.55 19.09 31.34
N LYS A 281 10.57 18.80 32.65
CA LYS A 281 11.81 18.58 33.39
C LYS A 281 11.98 17.09 33.67
N PRO A 282 12.58 16.31 32.75
CA PRO A 282 12.88 14.91 33.01
C PRO A 282 13.85 14.78 34.19
N VAL A 283 13.74 13.67 34.92
CA VAL A 283 14.64 13.36 36.04
C VAL A 283 16.06 13.14 35.53
N ALA A 284 16.18 12.35 34.46
CA ALA A 284 17.46 12.18 33.77
C ALA A 284 17.85 13.44 32.98
N GLY A 285 19.14 13.78 33.02
CA GLY A 285 19.69 14.89 32.23
C GLY A 285 19.58 14.66 30.72
N PRO A 286 19.74 15.72 29.89
CA PRO A 286 19.54 15.64 28.44
C PRO A 286 20.38 14.57 27.73
N GLY A 287 21.60 14.31 28.22
CA GLY A 287 22.50 13.30 27.66
C GLY A 287 22.00 11.86 27.76
N VAL A 288 21.06 11.59 28.68
CA VAL A 288 20.39 10.28 28.80
C VAL A 288 18.98 10.37 28.22
N TYR A 289 18.24 11.42 28.56
CA TYR A 289 16.84 11.59 28.17
C TYR A 289 16.65 11.58 26.64
N VAL A 290 17.44 12.34 25.89
CA VAL A 290 17.28 12.47 24.43
C VAL A 290 17.52 11.13 23.71
N PRO A 291 18.69 10.47 23.84
CA PRO A 291 18.94 9.22 23.13
C PRO A 291 17.98 8.10 23.55
N VAL A 292 17.62 8.01 24.84
CA VAL A 292 16.68 7.00 25.32
C VAL A 292 15.27 7.22 24.76
N ASN A 293 14.79 8.46 24.65
CA ASN A 293 13.49 8.73 24.02
C ASN A 293 13.49 8.46 22.51
N ILE A 294 14.59 8.75 21.81
CA ILE A 294 14.72 8.39 20.38
C ILE A 294 14.64 6.87 20.21
N LEU A 295 15.43 6.12 20.98
CA LEU A 295 15.43 4.66 20.94
C LEU A 295 14.06 4.10 21.31
N TYR A 296 13.43 4.62 22.37
CA TYR A 296 12.09 4.21 22.78
C TYR A 296 11.05 4.52 21.69
N GLY A 297 11.11 5.69 21.04
CA GLY A 297 10.25 6.02 19.90
C GLY A 297 10.39 5.00 18.75
N LEU A 298 11.63 4.63 18.39
CA LEU A 298 11.88 3.61 17.36
C LEU A 298 11.28 2.25 17.75
N ILE A 299 11.47 1.82 19.01
CA ILE A 299 10.91 0.56 19.52
C ILE A 299 9.38 0.62 19.52
N LEU A 300 8.80 1.71 20.00
CA LEU A 300 7.36 1.96 20.06
C LEU A 300 6.73 1.85 18.68
N GLY A 301 7.30 2.56 17.70
CA GLY A 301 6.84 2.52 16.32
C GLY A 301 6.94 1.11 15.71
N ALA A 302 8.06 0.42 15.92
CA ALA A 302 8.27 -0.94 15.43
C ALA A 302 7.26 -1.92 16.01
N LEU A 303 7.00 -1.86 17.33
CA LEU A 303 6.08 -2.75 18.02
C LEU A 303 4.62 -2.48 17.66
N ILE A 304 4.21 -1.21 17.53
CA ILE A 304 2.84 -0.87 17.08
C ILE A 304 2.60 -1.35 15.64
N SER A 305 3.62 -1.30 14.77
CA SER A 305 3.50 -1.79 13.39
C SER A 305 3.12 -3.27 13.26
N LEU A 306 3.40 -4.09 14.30
CA LEU A 306 3.02 -5.50 14.38
C LEU A 306 1.51 -5.68 14.63
N GLY A 307 0.90 -4.71 15.32
CA GLY A 307 -0.54 -4.67 15.61
C GLY A 307 -1.39 -4.24 14.42
N LEU A 308 -0.81 -3.50 13.47
CA LEU A 308 -1.51 -3.01 12.28
C LEU A 308 -1.76 -4.13 11.26
N PRO A 309 -2.94 -4.20 10.63
CA PRO A 309 -3.21 -5.13 9.53
C PRO A 309 -2.37 -4.79 8.29
N ARG A 310 -2.39 -5.68 7.29
CA ARG A 310 -1.84 -5.34 5.97
C ARG A 310 -2.77 -4.39 5.24
N LEU A 311 -2.17 -3.58 4.38
CA LEU A 311 -2.91 -2.70 3.49
C LEU A 311 -3.98 -3.48 2.71
N GLY A 312 -5.23 -3.04 2.81
CA GLY A 312 -6.39 -3.68 2.16
C GLY A 312 -6.84 -5.00 2.79
N GLU A 313 -6.12 -5.57 3.74
CA GLU A 313 -6.48 -6.83 4.39
C GLU A 313 -7.65 -6.61 5.37
N ARG A 314 -8.61 -7.55 5.34
CA ARG A 314 -9.72 -7.63 6.30
C ARG A 314 -9.53 -8.88 7.16
N PRO A 315 -8.68 -8.83 8.20
CA PRO A 315 -8.48 -10.00 9.05
C PRO A 315 -9.77 -10.40 9.78
N PRO A 316 -9.92 -11.66 10.20
CA PRO A 316 -11.04 -12.06 11.05
C PRO A 316 -10.99 -11.31 12.38
N TRP A 317 -12.16 -11.09 13.00
CA TRP A 317 -12.30 -10.26 14.21
C TRP A 317 -11.33 -10.65 15.35
N ARG A 318 -11.06 -11.95 15.52
CA ARG A 318 -10.12 -12.45 16.55
C ARG A 318 -8.70 -11.92 16.33
N SER A 319 -8.26 -11.85 15.07
CA SER A 319 -6.95 -11.30 14.72
C SER A 319 -6.89 -9.79 14.86
N HIS A 320 -8.03 -9.09 14.77
CA HIS A 320 -8.14 -7.66 15.01
C HIS A 320 -7.92 -7.27 16.48
N ILE A 321 -8.20 -8.16 17.43
CA ILE A 321 -7.92 -7.90 18.85
C ILE A 321 -6.58 -8.50 19.28
N GLY A 322 -6.27 -9.72 18.81
CA GLY A 322 -5.07 -10.44 19.24
C GLY A 322 -3.77 -9.72 18.88
N LYS A 323 -3.66 -9.16 17.66
CA LYS A 323 -2.43 -8.47 17.24
C LYS A 323 -2.21 -7.15 17.99
N PRO A 324 -3.22 -6.25 18.14
CA PRO A 324 -3.05 -5.05 18.96
C PRO A 324 -2.79 -5.36 20.43
N LEU A 325 -3.41 -6.40 20.99
CA LEU A 325 -3.16 -6.81 22.38
C LEU A 325 -1.73 -7.32 22.57
N LEU A 326 -1.24 -8.16 21.65
CA LEU A 326 0.15 -8.62 21.67
C LEU A 326 1.14 -7.45 21.53
N SER A 327 0.85 -6.51 20.64
CA SER A 327 1.63 -5.29 20.45
C SER A 327 1.66 -4.44 21.73
N ALA A 328 0.51 -4.25 22.37
CA ALA A 328 0.38 -3.55 23.64
C ALA A 328 1.19 -4.23 24.77
N ALA A 329 1.11 -5.56 24.88
CA ALA A 329 1.87 -6.33 25.87
C ALA A 329 3.39 -6.23 25.63
N ALA A 330 3.83 -6.39 24.38
CA ALA A 330 5.25 -6.24 24.03
C ALA A 330 5.76 -4.82 24.33
N LEU A 331 4.94 -3.81 24.05
CA LEU A 331 5.30 -2.42 24.32
C LEU A 331 5.31 -2.10 25.82
N ALA A 332 4.40 -2.67 26.60
CA ALA A 332 4.42 -2.57 28.06
C ALA A 332 5.75 -3.11 28.62
N VAL A 333 6.20 -4.29 28.18
CA VAL A 333 7.49 -4.86 28.57
C VAL A 333 8.65 -3.94 28.18
N ALA A 334 8.66 -3.43 26.94
CA ALA A 334 9.69 -2.50 26.48
C ALA A 334 9.69 -1.14 27.20
N THR A 335 8.57 -0.77 27.82
CA THR A 335 8.42 0.49 28.56
C THR A 335 9.06 0.43 29.95
N VAL A 336 9.15 -0.75 30.56
CA VAL A 336 9.80 -0.94 31.88
C VAL A 336 11.25 -0.43 31.89
N PRO A 337 12.18 -0.88 31.01
CA PRO A 337 13.55 -0.38 31.02
C PRO A 337 13.63 1.11 30.65
N TYR A 338 12.73 1.62 29.79
CA TYR A 338 12.64 3.06 29.51
C TYR A 338 12.34 3.86 30.79
N VAL A 339 11.36 3.44 31.57
CA VAL A 339 11.00 4.10 32.84
C VAL A 339 12.16 4.02 33.82
N LEU A 340 12.80 2.86 33.96
CA LEU A 340 13.92 2.68 34.88
C LEU A 340 15.15 3.51 34.49
N LEU A 341 15.36 3.82 33.22
CA LEU A 341 16.49 4.65 32.77
C LEU A 341 16.21 6.15 32.86
N VAL A 342 14.99 6.59 32.51
CA VAL A 342 14.67 8.02 32.40
C VAL A 342 14.10 8.59 33.71
N TYR A 343 13.44 7.74 34.49
CA TYR A 343 12.68 8.11 35.68
C TYR A 343 13.14 7.32 36.91
N VAL A 344 14.45 7.04 37.07
CA VAL A 344 15.01 6.22 38.15
C VAL A 344 14.37 6.55 39.51
N ASP A 345 14.43 7.81 39.94
CA ASP A 345 13.93 8.26 41.25
C ASP A 345 12.40 8.38 41.33
N GLN A 346 11.71 8.24 40.19
CA GLN A 346 10.26 8.36 40.05
C GLN A 346 9.65 7.13 39.37
N ALA A 347 10.34 5.98 39.41
CA ALA A 347 9.97 4.83 38.62
C ALA A 347 8.60 4.29 39.05
N GLY A 348 8.38 4.14 40.36
CA GLY A 348 7.08 3.66 40.89
C GLY A 348 5.90 4.53 40.47
N ILE A 349 6.09 5.85 40.45
CA ILE A 349 5.08 6.84 40.08
C ILE A 349 4.85 6.86 38.56
N SER A 350 5.93 6.84 37.79
CA SER A 350 5.90 6.98 36.33
C SER A 350 5.52 5.69 35.61
N MET A 351 5.70 4.53 36.26
CA MET A 351 5.45 3.23 35.64
C MET A 351 4.00 3.09 35.20
N LEU A 352 3.03 3.40 36.07
CA LEU A 352 1.61 3.23 35.76
C LEU A 352 1.19 4.05 34.54
N SER A 353 1.49 5.35 34.52
CA SER A 353 1.09 6.23 33.42
C SER A 353 1.78 5.84 32.10
N ARG A 354 3.06 5.46 32.14
CA ARG A 354 3.81 5.06 30.94
C ARG A 354 3.37 3.70 30.38
N LEU A 355 3.05 2.74 31.25
CA LEU A 355 2.48 1.46 30.82
C LEU A 355 1.07 1.65 30.23
N LEU A 356 0.22 2.47 30.86
CA LEU A 356 -1.10 2.79 30.33
C LEU A 356 -1.00 3.50 28.97
N PHE A 357 -0.09 4.45 28.82
CA PHE A 357 0.20 5.11 27.54
C PHE A 357 0.53 4.07 26.45
N ALA A 358 1.49 3.19 26.72
CA ALA A 358 1.92 2.15 25.78
C ALA A 358 0.75 1.25 25.35
N VAL A 359 -0.04 0.77 26.32
CA VAL A 359 -1.16 -0.13 26.07
C VAL A 359 -2.28 0.57 25.31
N ILE A 360 -2.72 1.73 25.79
CA ILE A 360 -3.86 2.48 25.22
C ILE A 360 -3.53 2.91 23.78
N LEU A 361 -2.33 3.43 23.53
CA LEU A 361 -1.92 3.85 22.19
C LEU A 361 -1.87 2.68 21.20
N ALA A 362 -1.15 1.61 21.55
CA ALA A 362 -1.00 0.44 20.68
C ALA A 362 -2.36 -0.21 20.37
N PHE A 363 -3.19 -0.34 21.41
CA PHE A 363 -4.53 -0.91 21.27
C PHE A 363 -5.45 -0.01 20.45
N GLY A 364 -5.52 1.29 20.74
CA GLY A 364 -6.40 2.22 20.02
C GLY A 364 -6.03 2.39 18.55
N VAL A 365 -4.74 2.49 18.23
CA VAL A 365 -4.26 2.51 16.83
C VAL A 365 -4.61 1.21 16.13
N GLY A 366 -4.40 0.05 16.75
CA GLY A 366 -4.74 -1.25 16.17
C GLY A 366 -6.25 -1.44 15.96
N MET A 367 -7.06 -1.11 16.96
CA MET A 367 -8.52 -1.26 16.93
C MET A 367 -9.20 -0.33 15.92
N SER A 368 -8.63 0.85 15.66
CA SER A 368 -9.16 1.77 14.63
C SER A 368 -9.16 1.19 13.22
N GLN A 369 -8.40 0.12 12.99
CA GLN A 369 -8.34 -0.56 11.70
C GLN A 369 -9.43 -1.64 11.53
N CYS A 370 -10.25 -1.86 12.56
CA CYS A 370 -11.40 -2.74 12.46
C CYS A 370 -12.48 -2.07 11.59
N HIS A 371 -12.82 -2.69 10.46
CA HIS A 371 -14.01 -2.29 9.72
C HIS A 371 -15.26 -2.84 10.41
N TRP A 372 -15.94 -2.00 11.19
CA TRP A 372 -17.14 -2.38 11.93
C TRP A 372 -18.40 -2.50 11.05
N ARG A 373 -18.36 -2.06 9.79
CA ARG A 373 -19.50 -2.16 8.86
C ARG A 373 -19.25 -3.19 7.75
N ARG A 374 -20.03 -4.27 7.77
CA ARG A 374 -20.51 -4.89 6.53
C ARG A 374 -21.45 -3.88 5.90
N ILE A 375 -20.97 -3.09 4.95
CA ILE A 375 -21.91 -2.51 3.99
C ILE A 375 -22.30 -3.70 3.12
N PRO A 376 -23.57 -4.19 3.17
CA PRO A 376 -24.00 -5.19 2.21
C PRO A 376 -23.76 -4.59 0.82
N THR A 377 -22.93 -5.25 0.02
CA THR A 377 -22.91 -4.97 -1.42
C THR A 377 -24.34 -5.17 -1.90
N PRO A 378 -24.98 -4.16 -2.53
CA PRO A 378 -26.26 -4.39 -3.15
C PRO A 378 -26.12 -5.58 -4.10
N PRO A 379 -27.12 -6.48 -4.17
CA PRO A 379 -27.09 -7.57 -5.12
C PRO A 379 -26.85 -6.97 -6.51
N ILE A 380 -25.87 -7.51 -7.23
CA ILE A 380 -25.74 -7.27 -8.66
C ILE A 380 -27.05 -7.79 -9.24
N ALA A 381 -27.85 -6.90 -9.80
CA ALA A 381 -29.04 -7.30 -10.54
C ALA A 381 -28.54 -8.08 -11.77
N ASP A 382 -28.88 -9.36 -11.81
CA ASP A 382 -28.69 -10.25 -12.96
C ASP A 382 -29.49 -9.77 -14.17
#